data_AF-A0A9E3MHQ2-F1
#
_entry.id   AF-A0A9E3MHQ2-F1
#
_cell.length_a   1.000
_cell.length_b   1.000
_cell.length_c   1.000
_cell.angle_alpha   90.00
_cell.angle_beta   90.00
_cell.angle_gamma   90.00
#
_symmetry.space_group_name_H-M   'P 1'
#
loop_
_entity.id
_entity.type
_entity.pdbx_description
1 polymer ?
#
loop_
_entity_poly.entity_id
_entity_poly.type
_entity_poly.pdbx_seq_one_letter_code
_entity_poly.pdbx_strand_id
1 'polypeptide(L)' 'VSSNCWDAIGATWYGYTTLWINRADAPMERLGIQPTRVGHSLRDVLEFF' A
#
# COMPACT_ATOMS: atom_id res chain seq x y z
N VAL A 1 -6.97 -1.67 0.88
CA VAL A 1 -6.04 -1.03 1.85
C VAL A 1 -5.45 -2.13 2.70
N SER A 2 -4.13 -2.16 2.89
CA SER A 2 -3.45 -3.14 3.77
C SER A 2 -2.28 -2.50 4.50
N SER A 3 -1.91 -3.04 5.67
CA SER A 3 -0.70 -2.60 6.40
C SER A 3 0.53 -3.43 6.08
N ASN A 4 0.35 -4.57 5.40
CA ASN A 4 1.43 -5.44 4.94
C ASN A 4 1.82 -5.05 3.52
N CYS A 5 3.11 -4.85 3.27
CA CYS A 5 3.61 -4.42 1.96
C CYS A 5 3.35 -5.51 0.89
N TRP A 6 3.70 -6.76 1.17
CA TRP A 6 3.42 -7.90 0.26
C TRP A 6 1.95 -8.05 -0.12
N ASP A 7 1.03 -7.80 0.81
CA ASP A 7 -0.42 -7.94 0.56
C ASP A 7 -0.92 -6.80 -0.35
N ALA A 8 -0.49 -5.57 -0.07
CA ALA A 8 -0.78 -4.43 -0.93
C ALA A 8 -0.19 -4.60 -2.34
N ILE A 9 1.02 -5.15 -2.46
CA ILE A 9 1.62 -5.49 -3.76
C ILE A 9 0.82 -6.60 -4.46
N GLY A 10 0.46 -7.67 -3.75
CA GLY A 10 -0.35 -8.77 -4.29
C GLY A 10 -1.70 -8.31 -4.84
N ALA A 11 -2.40 -7.45 -4.09
CA ALA A 11 -3.64 -6.83 -4.55
C ALA A 11 -3.43 -5.92 -5.78
N THR A 12 -2.25 -5.31 -5.92
CA THR A 12 -1.90 -4.49 -7.09
C THR A 12 -1.67 -5.37 -8.32
N TRP A 13 -1.00 -6.52 -8.18
CA TRP A 13 -0.89 -7.51 -9.27
C TRP A 13 -2.24 -8.00 -9.74
N TYR A 14 -3.18 -8.22 -8.81
CA TYR A 14 -4.55 -8.61 -9.17
C TYR A 14 -5.28 -7.53 -9.99
N GLY A 15 -4.88 -6.26 -9.87
CA GLY A 15 -5.46 -5.15 -10.62
C GLY A 15 -6.29 -4.19 -9.78
N TYR A 16 -6.26 -4.27 -8.45
CA TYR A 16 -6.90 -3.28 -7.60
C TYR A 16 -6.10 -1.98 -7.50
N THR A 17 -6.78 -0.87 -7.25
CA THR A 17 -6.14 0.34 -6.72
C THR A 17 -5.84 0.12 -5.25
N THR A 18 -4.57 0.19 -4.86
CA THR A 18 -4.13 -0.18 -3.52
C THR A 18 -3.54 1.00 -2.74
N LEU A 19 -3.69 0.93 -1.41
CA LEU A 19 -3.01 1.79 -0.46
C LEU A 19 -2.32 0.89 0.56
N TRP A 20 -1.00 1.00 0.63
CA TRP A 20 -0.19 0.41 1.70
C TRP A 20 -0.03 1.42 2.85
N ILE A 21 -0.53 1.08 4.03
CA ILE A 21 -0.34 1.87 5.24
C ILE A 21 0.95 1.42 5.95
N ASN A 22 1.96 2.26 5.90
CA ASN A 22 3.26 2.07 6.52
C ASN A 22 3.44 3.01 7.72
N ARG A 23 3.02 2.57 8.90
CA ARG A 23 3.15 3.34 10.17
C ARG A 23 4.56 3.34 10.75
N ALA A 24 5.42 2.45 10.29
CA ALA A 24 6.71 2.17 10.89
C ALA A 24 7.88 2.59 9.99
N ASP A 25 7.58 3.33 8.91
CA ASP A 25 8.54 3.67 7.85
C ASP A 25 9.39 2.46 7.41
N ALA A 26 8.76 1.29 7.32
CA ALA A 26 9.39 0.07 6.86
C ALA A 26 9.85 0.22 5.40
N PRO A 27 10.96 -0.41 5.00
CA PRO A 27 11.42 -0.39 3.62
C PRO A 27 10.41 -1.09 2.68
N MET A 28 10.31 -0.59 1.45
CA MET A 28 9.49 -1.22 0.39
C MET A 28 10.00 -2.63 0.07
N GLU A 29 9.09 -3.59 -0.03
CA GLU A 29 9.43 -4.95 -0.43
C GLU A 29 9.84 -5.05 -1.91
N ARG A 30 10.81 -5.92 -2.19
CA ARG A 30 11.41 -6.08 -3.53
C ARG A 30 10.64 -7.09 -4.39
N LEU A 31 9.32 -6.95 -4.45
CA LEU A 31 8.42 -7.86 -5.20
C LEU A 31 8.12 -7.36 -6.63
N GLY A 32 8.99 -6.53 -7.21
CA GLY A 32 8.94 -6.13 -8.62
C GLY A 32 7.97 -4.98 -8.95
N ILE A 33 6.90 -4.79 -8.20
CA ILE A 33 6.01 -3.62 -8.31
C ILE A 33 5.79 -2.93 -6.97
N GLN A 34 5.14 -1.77 -7.00
CA GLN A 34 4.76 -1.01 -5.81
C GLN A 34 3.23 -0.96 -5.69
N PRO A 35 2.69 -0.83 -4.48
CA PRO A 35 1.30 -0.44 -4.27
C PRO A 35 0.99 0.86 -5.03
N THR A 36 -0.27 1.06 -5.44
CA THR A 36 -0.66 2.27 -6.17
C THR A 36 -0.36 3.52 -5.34
N ARG A 37 -0.48 3.43 -4.01
CA ARG A 37 -0.23 4.51 -3.06
C ARG A 37 0.38 3.97 -1.77
N VAL A 38 1.12 4.83 -1.09
CA VAL A 38 1.65 4.59 0.26
C VAL A 38 1.18 5.73 1.17
N GLY A 39 0.71 5.37 2.36
CA GLY A 39 0.32 6.31 3.41
C GLY A 39 0.88 5.88 4.75
N HIS A 40 0.80 6.76 5.74
CA HIS A 40 1.21 6.52 7.11
C HIS A 40 0.03 6.12 8.01
N SER A 41 -1.21 6.50 7.67
CA SER A 41 -2.38 6.22 8.49
C SER A 41 -3.62 5.83 7.69
N LEU A 42 -4.67 5.36 8.37
CA LEU A 42 -5.95 5.11 7.70
C LEU A 42 -6.66 6.41 7.28
N ARG A 43 -6.29 7.56 7.85
CA ARG A 43 -6.87 8.86 7.47
C ARG A 43 -6.49 9.24 6.05
N ASP A 44 -5.36 8.78 5.56
CA ASP A 44 -4.83 9.08 4.24
C ASP A 44 -5.76 8.54 3.14
N VAL A 45 -6.62 7.56 3.47
CA VAL A 45 -7.71 7.10 2.61
C VAL A 45 -8.63 8.26 2.21
N LEU A 46 -8.87 9.21 3.10
CA LEU A 46 -9.74 10.36 2.87
C LEU A 46 -9.19 11.33 1.82
N GLU A 47 -7.90 11.28 1.49
CA GLU A 47 -7.31 12.09 0.42
C GLU A 47 -7.63 11.54 -0.98
N PHE A 48 -8.25 10.36 -1.05
CA PHE A 48 -8.58 9.66 -2.30
C PHE A 48 -10.08 9.61 -2.57
N PHE A 49 -10.89 10.29 -1.76
CA PHE A 49 -12.34 10.46 -1.90
C PHE A 49 -12.71 11.94 -1.84
#